data_AF-A0A1V6FWB4-F1
#
_entry.id   AF-A0A1V6FWB4-F1
#
_cell.length_a   1.000
_cell.length_b   1.000
_cell.length_c   1.000
_cell.angle_alpha   90.00
_cell.angle_beta   90.00
_cell.angle_gamma   90.00
#
_symmetry.space_group_name_H-M   'P 1'
#
loop_
_entity.id
_entity.type
_entity.pdbx_description
1 polymer ?
#
loop_
_entity_poly.entity_id
_entity_poly.type
_entity_poly.pdbx_seq_one_letter_code
_entity_poly.pdbx_strand_id
1 'polypeptide(L)' 'MSATIIGRVYSGNKKQYEVKWDAYSQEVYVSYAGWTYIGKASSASDAMRKSEAWLYNK' A
#
# COMPACT_ATOMS: atom_id res chain seq x y z
N MET A 1 -9.29 -13.06 7.79
CA MET A 1 -9.15 -12.66 6.38
C MET A 1 -7.67 -12.42 6.10
N SER A 2 -7.19 -12.67 4.88
CA SER A 2 -5.78 -12.49 4.51
C SER A 2 -5.63 -11.19 3.73
N ALA A 3 -4.64 -10.37 4.09
CA ALA A 3 -4.30 -9.18 3.34
C ALA A 3 -3.92 -9.57 1.91
N THR A 4 -4.72 -9.13 0.94
CA THR A 4 -4.52 -9.43 -0.48
C THR A 4 -3.70 -8.33 -1.15
N ILE A 5 -2.83 -8.73 -2.07
CA ILE A 5 -2.11 -7.78 -2.92
C ILE A 5 -3.13 -7.16 -3.86
N ILE A 6 -3.34 -5.85 -3.74
CA ILE A 6 -4.32 -5.09 -4.54
C ILE A 6 -3.67 -4.43 -5.76
N GLY A 7 -2.34 -4.29 -5.76
CA GLY A 7 -1.63 -3.68 -6.87
C GLY A 7 -0.20 -3.30 -6.51
N ARG A 8 0.40 -2.49 -7.38
CA ARG A 8 1.78 -2.00 -7.26
C ARG A 8 1.80 -0.49 -7.45
N VAL A 9 2.61 0.19 -6.65
CA VAL A 9 2.80 1.64 -6.67
C VAL A 9 4.26 1.95 -6.93
N TYR A 10 4.54 3.12 -7.49
CA TYR A 10 5.89 3.55 -7.84
C TYR A 10 6.36 4.60 -6.83
N SER A 11 7.61 4.48 -6.36
CA SER A 11 8.26 5.61 -5.68
C SER A 11 8.82 6.63 -6.66
N GLY A 12 9.17 7.81 -6.15
CA GLY A 12 9.84 8.85 -6.95
C GLY A 12 11.12 8.38 -7.65
N ASN A 13 11.77 7.33 -7.11
CA ASN A 13 12.95 6.68 -7.70
C ASN A 13 12.63 5.59 -8.74
N LYS A 14 11.40 5.57 -9.30
CA LYS A 14 10.92 4.59 -10.30
C LYS A 14 10.92 3.13 -9.80
N LYS A 15 11.07 2.90 -8.51
CA LYS A 15 11.01 1.55 -7.92
C LYS A 15 9.56 1.16 -7.70
N GLN A 16 9.23 -0.09 -8.02
CA GLN A 16 7.91 -0.65 -7.84
C GLN A 16 7.80 -1.33 -6.48
N TYR A 17 6.69 -1.10 -5.80
CA TYR A 17 6.38 -1.68 -4.50
C TYR A 17 4.98 -2.25 -4.49
N GLU A 18 4.85 -3.46 -3.97
CA GLU A 18 3.56 -4.14 -3.87
C GLU A 18 2.75 -3.56 -2.70
N VAL A 19 1.45 -3.37 -2.92
CA VAL A 19 0.50 -2.91 -1.92
C VAL A 19 -0.37 -4.09 -1.53
N LYS A 20 -0.39 -4.41 -0.24
CA LYS A 20 -1.41 -5.28 0.33
C LYS A 20 -2.45 -4.44 1.07
N TRP A 21 -3.70 -4.86 0.94
CA TRP A 21 -4.80 -4.31 1.71
C TRP A 21 -5.63 -5.44 2.28
N ASP A 22 -5.98 -5.29 3.55
CA ASP A 22 -6.91 -6.20 4.23
C ASP A 22 -8.29 -5.56 4.29
N ALA A 23 -9.29 -6.19 3.66
CA ALA A 23 -10.65 -5.67 3.62
C ALA A 23 -11.37 -5.75 4.98
N TYR A 24 -10.90 -6.59 5.91
CA TYR A 24 -11.52 -6.78 7.22
C TYR A 24 -11.02 -5.74 8.22
N SER A 25 -9.70 -5.64 8.40
CA SER A 25 -9.08 -4.65 9.29
C SER A 25 -8.93 -3.27 8.64
N GLN A 26 -9.16 -3.19 7.32
CA GLN A 26 -8.94 -2.01 6.48
C GLN A 26 -7.48 -1.57 6.42
N GLU A 27 -6.53 -2.42 6.84
CA GLU A 27 -5.12 -2.07 6.97
C GLU A 27 -4.39 -2.16 5.63
N VAL A 28 -3.54 -1.17 5.36
CA VAL A 28 -2.76 -1.03 4.13
C VAL A 28 -1.29 -1.18 4.46
N TYR A 29 -0.58 -1.98 3.66
CA TYR A 29 0.86 -2.12 3.78
C TYR A 29 1.54 -2.11 2.42
N VAL A 30 2.76 -1.60 2.38
CA VAL A 30 3.61 -1.51 1.18
C VAL A 30 4.89 -2.31 1.38
N SER A 31 5.31 -3.02 0.35
CA SER A 31 6.51 -3.85 0.35
C SER A 31 7.81 -3.04 0.11
N TYR A 32 8.05 -1.97 0.87
CA TYR A 32 9.20 -1.07 0.67
C TYR A 32 10.55 -1.62 1.17
N ALA A 33 10.52 -2.25 2.35
CA ALA A 33 11.67 -2.86 3.02
C ALA A 33 11.17 -4.00 3.93
N GLY A 34 10.33 -4.86 3.35
CA GLY A 34 9.33 -5.64 4.08
C GLY A 34 7.97 -4.93 4.09
N TRP A 35 6.99 -5.51 4.78
CA TRP A 35 5.63 -4.97 4.86
C TRP A 35 5.55 -3.79 5.83
N THR A 36 5.63 -2.58 5.29
CA THR A 36 5.47 -1.34 6.06
C THR A 36 4.01 -0.94 6.12
N TYR A 37 3.48 -0.75 7.33
CA TYR A 37 2.12 -0.26 7.54
C TYR A 37 2.02 1.22 7.15
N ILE A 38 1.07 1.53 6.27
CA ILE A 38 0.83 2.90 5.77
C ILE A 38 -0.32 3.56 6.52
N GLY A 39 -1.31 2.77 6.94
CA GLY A 39 -2.53 3.26 7.54
C GLY A 39 -3.73 2.37 7.24
N LYS A 40 -4.94 2.91 7.44
CA LYS A 40 -6.20 2.26 7.08
C LYS A 40 -6.84 2.92 5.87
N ALA A 41 -7.48 2.12 5.03
CA ALA A 41 -8.23 2.55 3.86
C ALA A 41 -9.55 1.78 3.77
N SER A 42 -10.63 2.49 3.45
CA SER A 42 -11.97 1.90 3.34
C SER A 42 -12.15 1.10 2.05
N SER A 43 -11.25 1.26 1.07
CA SER A 43 -11.33 0.63 -0.25
C SER A 43 -9.95 0.36 -0.83
N ALA A 44 -9.83 -0.63 -1.71
CA ALA A 44 -8.57 -0.94 -2.43
C ALA A 44 -8.02 0.28 -3.21
N SER A 45 -8.88 1.05 -3.86
CA SER A 45 -8.47 2.25 -4.60
C SER A 45 -7.90 3.35 -3.68
N ASP A 46 -8.47 3.50 -2.48
CA ASP A 46 -7.98 4.46 -1.47
C ASP A 46 -6.65 3.99 -0.87
N ALA A 47 -6.52 2.68 -0.64
CA ALA A 47 -5.28 2.05 -0.21
C ALA A 47 -4.14 2.29 -1.19
N MET A 48 -4.38 2.14 -2.50
CA MET A 48 -3.39 2.44 -3.53
C MET A 48 -2.98 3.92 -3.52
N ARG A 49 -3.94 4.85 -3.49
CA ARG A 49 -3.66 6.30 -3.42
C ARG A 49 -2.81 6.68 -2.20
N LYS A 50 -3.15 6.14 -1.02
CA LYS A 50 -2.37 6.37 0.22
C LYS A 50 -0.96 5.81 0.12
N SER A 51 -0.82 4.61 -0.44
CA SER A 51 0.46 3.95 -0.63
C SER A 51 1.36 4.75 -1.58
N GLU A 52 0.80 5.24 -2.68
CA GLU A 52 1.50 6.06 -3.65
C GLU A 52 1.93 7.41 -3.05
N ALA A 53 1.03 8.09 -2.33
CA ALA A 53 1.35 9.33 -1.64
C ALA A 53 2.44 9.16 -0.56
N TRP A 54 2.41 8.05 0.19
CA TRP A 54 3.42 7.73 1.19
C TRP A 54 4.80 7.48 0.57
N LEU A 55 4.84 6.76 -0.56
CA LEU A 55 6.09 6.53 -1.31
C LEU A 55 6.60 7.76 -2.03
N TYR A 56 5.72 8.66 -2.47
CA TYR A 56 6.11 9.90 -3.12
C TYR A 56 6.77 10.88 -2.15
N ASN A 57 6.38 10.84 -0.86
CA ASN A 57 6.99 11.65 0.20
C ASN A 57 8.33 11.06 0.72
N LYS A 58 8.83 9.98 0.13
CA LYS A 58 10.04 9.25 0.57
C LYS A 58 11.12 9.22 -0.50
#